data_AF-X8IVU2-F1
#
_entry.id   AF-X8IVU2-F1
#
_cell.length_a   1.000
_cell.length_b   1.000
_cell.length_c   1.000
_cell.angle_alpha   90.00
_cell.angle_beta   90.00
_cell.angle_gamma   90.00
#
_symmetry.space_group_name_H-M   'P 1'
#
loop_
_entity.id
_entity.type
_entity.pdbx_description
1 polymer ?
#
loop_
_entity_poly.entity_id
_entity_poly.type
_entity_poly.pdbx_seq_one_letter_code
_entity_poly.pdbx_strand_id
1 'polypeptide(L)'
;MHSWRSYSSPSNYLLHQSSTLEAISIMPSILFVFTSANKTLTGGQTGWYLPEAAHPYYVLHDKVKIDFASPNGPNPEVDESSVRLFTDDESIKFLKDDAEVKEKFNNAKKLSDVNPDDYDAIFYVGGHGPMIDLPVDPINIKLANAFYQAGKLTTAVCHGPGALAGVTDASGKSIFDGRNVTGFSNAEEEEVKMVEAIPFLLETRIKELGGKYTKAEKSWSSYVVSDGHVITGQNPASAQAVGEAILKALS
;
A
#
# COMPACT_ATOMS: atom_id res chain seq x y z
N MET A 1 -29.67 -77.59 5.58
CA MET A 1 -29.90 -76.64 6.70
C MET A 1 -28.60 -76.60 7.51
N HIS A 2 -27.72 -75.62 7.26
CA HIS A 2 -27.37 -74.51 8.18
C HIS A 2 -26.87 -75.04 9.54
N SER A 3 -25.60 -74.92 9.93
CA SER A 3 -24.99 -73.66 10.37
C SER A 3 -23.51 -73.89 10.75
N TRP A 4 -22.62 -73.06 10.22
CA TRP A 4 -21.22 -72.89 10.65
C TRP A 4 -21.16 -71.90 11.83
N ARG A 5 -20.25 -72.11 12.80
CA ARG A 5 -19.76 -71.01 13.65
C ARG A 5 -18.25 -71.07 13.85
N SER A 6 -17.70 -69.88 13.73
CA SER A 6 -16.33 -69.45 13.45
C SER A 6 -15.52 -69.18 14.72
N TYR A 7 -14.21 -69.40 14.61
CA TYR A 7 -13.19 -68.86 15.52
C TYR A 7 -12.97 -67.37 15.24
N SER A 8 -12.96 -66.54 16.28
CA SER A 8 -12.58 -65.12 16.20
C SER A 8 -11.10 -64.93 16.56
N SER A 9 -10.35 -64.36 15.62
CA SER A 9 -9.00 -63.83 15.78
C SER A 9 -9.04 -62.43 16.42
N PRO A 10 -8.07 -62.03 17.25
CA PRO A 10 -7.97 -60.65 17.72
C PRO A 10 -7.35 -59.74 16.66
N SER A 11 -8.10 -58.70 16.26
CA SER A 11 -7.70 -57.66 15.33
C SER A 11 -6.69 -56.69 15.95
N ASN A 12 -5.54 -56.52 15.28
CA ASN A 12 -4.60 -55.43 15.49
C ASN A 12 -5.26 -54.08 15.21
N TYR A 13 -5.39 -53.22 16.23
CA TYR A 13 -5.64 -51.79 16.05
C TYR A 13 -4.29 -51.07 15.93
N LEU A 14 -3.86 -50.81 14.70
CA LEU A 14 -2.83 -49.81 14.39
C LEU A 14 -3.52 -48.46 14.26
N LEU A 15 -3.42 -47.62 15.28
CA LEU A 15 -3.78 -46.21 15.24
C LEU A 15 -2.82 -45.49 14.28
N HIS A 16 -3.27 -45.20 13.06
CA HIS A 16 -2.64 -44.19 12.22
C HIS A 16 -3.05 -42.81 12.76
N GLN A 17 -2.19 -42.19 13.57
CA GLN A 17 -2.27 -40.75 13.80
C GLN A 17 -1.68 -40.05 12.58
N SER A 18 -2.57 -39.57 11.71
CA SER A 18 -2.23 -38.62 10.65
C SER A 18 -1.97 -37.27 11.31
N SER A 19 -0.71 -36.90 11.50
CA SER A 19 -0.33 -35.54 11.90
C SER A 19 -0.53 -34.61 10.70
N THR A 20 -1.66 -33.92 10.65
CA THR A 20 -1.78 -32.72 9.81
C THR A 20 -0.90 -31.65 10.44
N LEU A 21 0.20 -31.30 9.77
CA LEU A 21 0.90 -30.05 10.03
C LEU A 21 -0.10 -28.92 9.77
N GLU A 22 -0.63 -28.31 10.84
CA GLU A 22 -1.22 -26.99 10.71
C GLU A 22 -0.13 -26.09 10.14
N ALA A 23 -0.34 -25.57 8.94
CA ALA A 23 0.52 -24.53 8.40
C ALA A 23 0.51 -23.40 9.44
N ILE A 24 1.68 -23.08 9.99
CA ILE A 24 1.85 -21.88 10.80
C ILE A 24 1.44 -20.73 9.88
N SER A 25 0.26 -20.17 10.11
CA SER A 25 -0.19 -18.97 9.42
C SER A 25 0.72 -17.85 9.90
N ILE A 26 1.78 -17.58 9.12
CA ILE A 26 2.65 -16.43 9.37
C ILE A 26 1.81 -15.21 9.03
N MET A 27 1.63 -14.32 10.00
CA MET A 27 0.93 -13.06 9.80
C MET A 27 1.57 -12.31 8.63
N PRO A 28 0.79 -11.88 7.61
CA PRO A 28 1.33 -11.15 6.48
C PRO A 28 2.06 -9.88 6.92
N SER A 29 3.05 -9.44 6.16
CA SER A 29 3.86 -8.25 6.44
C SER A 29 3.75 -7.22 5.31
N ILE A 30 3.53 -5.95 5.66
CA ILE A 30 3.41 -4.84 4.70
C ILE A 30 4.35 -3.70 5.06
N LEU A 31 4.97 -3.12 4.03
CA LEU A 31 5.79 -1.92 4.13
C LEU A 31 4.98 -0.69 3.71
N PHE A 32 4.74 0.22 4.65
CA PHE A 32 4.20 1.55 4.34
C PHE A 32 5.35 2.48 3.95
N VAL A 33 5.30 3.03 2.75
CA VAL A 33 6.29 3.97 2.24
C VAL A 33 5.72 5.38 2.26
N PHE A 34 6.46 6.26 2.93
CA PHE A 34 6.20 7.69 3.06
C PHE A 34 7.23 8.47 2.23
N THR A 35 6.84 9.62 1.70
CA THR A 35 7.78 10.58 1.11
C THR A 35 8.74 11.15 2.17
N SER A 36 9.88 11.66 1.73
CA SER A 36 10.73 12.56 2.51
C SER A 36 10.69 14.01 2.01
N ALA A 37 9.97 14.30 0.92
CA ALA A 37 9.79 15.65 0.42
C ALA A 37 8.81 16.43 1.29
N ASN A 38 9.23 17.62 1.75
CA ASN A 38 8.41 18.54 2.53
C ASN A 38 8.08 19.84 1.80
N LYS A 39 8.49 19.95 0.53
CA LYS A 39 8.27 21.11 -0.33
C LYS A 39 7.80 20.70 -1.71
N THR A 40 6.84 21.46 -2.22
CA THR A 40 6.42 21.39 -3.61
C THR A 40 7.45 22.08 -4.53
N LEU A 41 7.30 21.96 -5.85
CA LEU A 41 8.18 22.66 -6.81
C LEU A 41 8.11 24.19 -6.68
N THR A 42 7.00 24.71 -6.18
CA THR A 42 6.78 26.15 -5.94
C THR A 42 7.18 26.59 -4.53
N GLY A 43 7.72 25.69 -3.71
CA GLY A 43 8.19 25.97 -2.35
C GLY A 43 7.09 25.97 -1.26
N GLY A 44 5.86 25.61 -1.61
CA GLY A 44 4.79 25.37 -0.65
C GLY A 44 5.11 24.19 0.26
N GLN A 45 4.58 24.19 1.50
CA GLN A 45 4.73 23.03 2.40
C GLN A 45 3.91 21.84 1.86
N THR A 46 4.49 20.65 1.94
CA THR A 46 3.79 19.38 1.68
C THR A 46 4.41 18.25 2.50
N GLY A 47 3.95 17.02 2.28
CA GLY A 47 4.43 15.81 2.93
C GLY A 47 3.59 14.61 2.52
N TRP A 48 3.55 13.60 3.39
CA TRP A 48 2.54 12.54 3.29
C TRP A 48 1.19 13.01 3.84
N TYR A 49 0.08 12.48 3.32
CA TYR A 49 -1.27 12.92 3.69
C TYR A 49 -1.84 12.12 4.86
N LEU A 50 -2.26 12.79 5.94
CA LEU A 50 -2.63 12.16 7.22
C LEU A 50 -3.64 11.00 7.14
N PRO A 51 -4.87 11.20 6.62
CA PRO A 51 -5.88 10.12 6.59
C PRO A 51 -5.45 8.95 5.69
N GLU A 52 -4.58 9.20 4.72
CA GLU A 52 -4.09 8.19 3.78
C GLU A 52 -3.04 7.25 4.39
N ALA A 53 -2.48 7.61 5.54
CA ALA A 53 -1.71 6.69 6.39
C ALA A 53 -2.59 6.10 7.50
N ALA A 54 -3.38 6.95 8.16
CA ALA A 54 -4.14 6.59 9.36
C ALA A 54 -5.24 5.55 9.09
N HIS A 55 -6.08 5.78 8.08
CA HIS A 55 -7.23 4.90 7.82
C HIS A 55 -6.80 3.51 7.34
N PRO A 56 -5.86 3.34 6.39
CA PRO A 56 -5.37 2.01 6.02
C PRO A 56 -4.65 1.32 7.17
N TYR A 57 -3.90 2.09 8.00
CA TYR A 57 -3.23 1.54 9.16
C TYR A 57 -4.22 0.87 10.11
N TYR A 58 -5.29 1.55 10.53
CA TYR A 58 -6.21 0.96 11.49
C TYR A 58 -7.04 -0.19 10.93
N VAL A 59 -7.25 -0.26 9.61
CA VAL A 59 -7.82 -1.47 8.98
C VAL A 59 -6.91 -2.69 9.14
N LEU A 60 -5.59 -2.48 9.09
CA LEU A 60 -4.56 -3.53 8.97
C LEU A 60 -3.82 -3.88 10.27
N HIS A 61 -3.65 -2.95 11.21
CA HIS A 61 -2.67 -3.00 12.29
C HIS A 61 -2.75 -4.22 13.24
N ASP A 62 -3.94 -4.80 13.40
CA ASP A 62 -4.21 -5.96 14.25
C ASP A 62 -4.17 -7.30 13.47
N LYS A 63 -4.01 -7.25 12.14
CA LYS A 63 -4.11 -8.40 11.23
C LYS A 63 -2.85 -8.62 10.39
N VAL A 64 -2.04 -7.57 10.22
CA VAL A 64 -0.86 -7.54 9.36
C VAL A 64 0.26 -6.85 10.11
N LYS A 65 1.48 -7.36 10.01
CA LYS A 65 2.66 -6.66 10.54
C LYS A 65 2.97 -5.47 9.64
N ILE A 66 3.01 -4.26 10.21
CA ILE A 66 3.27 -3.01 9.49
C ILE A 66 4.61 -2.41 9.92
N ASP A 67 5.50 -2.22 8.95
CA ASP A 67 6.71 -1.40 9.10
C ASP A 67 6.58 -0.11 8.28
N PHE A 68 7.18 0.98 8.77
CA PHE A 68 7.24 2.26 8.06
C PHE A 68 8.62 2.46 7.45
N ALA A 69 8.66 3.10 6.27
CA ALA A 69 9.91 3.52 5.65
C ALA A 69 9.73 4.83 4.87
N SER A 70 10.83 5.55 4.68
CA SER A 70 10.91 6.72 3.80
C SER A 70 12.31 6.84 3.21
N PRO A 71 12.54 7.61 2.13
CA PRO A 71 13.87 7.78 1.56
C PRO A 71 14.93 8.16 2.60
N ASN A 72 14.61 9.10 3.49
CA ASN A 72 15.53 9.59 4.53
C ASN A 72 15.39 8.86 5.87
N GLY A 73 14.43 7.96 6.03
CA GLY A 73 14.22 7.14 7.22
C GLY A 73 13.24 7.75 8.24
N PRO A 74 13.60 7.82 9.54
CA PRO A 74 12.67 8.23 10.59
C PRO A 74 12.02 9.59 10.39
N ASN A 75 10.78 9.72 10.88
CA ASN A 75 10.01 10.95 11.00
C ASN A 75 9.88 11.80 9.70
N PRO A 76 9.39 11.23 8.58
CA PRO A 76 9.03 12.01 7.41
C PRO A 76 7.94 13.05 7.75
N GLU A 77 8.01 14.23 7.15
CA GLU A 77 7.08 15.33 7.44
C GLU A 77 5.67 15.07 6.87
N VAL A 78 4.66 15.33 7.69
CA VAL A 78 3.24 15.28 7.28
C VAL A 78 2.86 16.56 6.54
N ASP A 79 1.95 16.44 5.56
CA ASP A 79 1.34 17.60 4.92
C ASP A 79 0.49 18.37 5.94
N GLU A 80 0.83 19.62 6.25
CA GLU A 80 0.13 20.40 7.28
C GLU A 80 -1.33 20.67 6.91
N SER A 81 -1.68 20.70 5.62
CA SER A 81 -3.07 20.88 5.20
C SER A 81 -3.90 19.67 5.60
N SER A 82 -3.36 18.46 5.47
CA SER A 82 -4.04 17.24 5.89
C SER A 82 -4.30 17.22 7.40
N VAL A 83 -3.36 17.70 8.22
CA VAL A 83 -3.54 17.82 9.68
C VAL A 83 -4.64 18.82 10.04
N ARG A 84 -4.76 19.91 9.29
CA ARG A 84 -5.82 20.91 9.52
C ARG A 84 -7.20 20.45 9.06
N LEU A 85 -7.26 19.71 7.95
CA LEU A 85 -8.51 19.31 7.31
C LEU A 85 -9.11 18.02 7.91
N PHE A 86 -8.28 17.12 8.43
CA PHE A 86 -8.70 15.81 8.92
C PHE A 86 -8.54 15.75 10.44
N THR A 87 -9.68 15.95 11.12
CA THR A 87 -9.82 15.97 12.58
C THR A 87 -10.73 14.86 13.09
N ASP A 88 -10.93 13.80 12.29
CA ASP A 88 -11.58 12.57 12.74
C ASP A 88 -10.72 11.85 13.79
N ASP A 89 -11.38 11.00 14.59
CA ASP A 89 -10.76 10.33 15.73
C ASP A 89 -9.54 9.48 15.33
N GLU A 90 -9.60 8.79 14.19
CA GLU A 90 -8.48 7.97 13.71
C GLU A 90 -7.29 8.85 13.31
N SER A 91 -7.50 9.89 12.52
CA SER A 91 -6.46 10.84 12.13
C SER A 91 -5.79 11.51 13.35
N ILE A 92 -6.59 11.97 14.31
CA ILE A 92 -6.07 12.58 15.55
C ILE A 92 -5.26 11.56 16.36
N LYS A 93 -5.83 10.38 16.58
CA LYS A 93 -5.19 9.32 17.35
C LYS A 93 -3.86 8.91 16.71
N PHE A 94 -3.85 8.67 15.39
CA PHE A 94 -2.66 8.26 14.63
C PHE A 94 -1.52 9.26 14.77
N LEU A 95 -1.81 10.56 14.64
CA LEU A 95 -0.77 11.58 14.68
C LEU A 95 -0.29 11.89 16.11
N LYS A 96 -1.20 11.91 17.10
CA LYS A 96 -0.93 12.50 18.42
C LYS A 96 -0.91 11.52 19.57
N ASP A 97 -1.72 10.48 19.56
CA ASP A 97 -2.04 9.72 20.78
C ASP A 97 -1.54 8.27 20.72
N ASP A 98 -1.32 7.71 19.53
CA ASP A 98 -0.90 6.34 19.35
C ASP A 98 0.62 6.17 19.53
N ALA A 99 1.00 5.50 20.63
CA ALA A 99 2.40 5.27 20.96
C ALA A 99 3.08 4.28 20.00
N GLU A 100 2.36 3.29 19.47
CA GLU A 100 2.91 2.33 18.53
C GLU A 100 3.21 3.03 17.20
N VAL A 101 2.28 3.86 16.70
CA VAL A 101 2.50 4.66 15.49
C VAL A 101 3.70 5.59 15.65
N LYS A 102 3.83 6.28 16.79
CA LYS A 102 5.00 7.11 17.09
C LYS A 102 6.30 6.31 17.07
N GLU A 103 6.30 5.12 17.64
CA GLU A 103 7.47 4.23 17.62
C GLU A 103 7.80 3.80 16.18
N LYS A 104 6.80 3.47 15.36
CA LYS A 104 7.00 3.15 13.94
C LYS A 104 7.61 4.33 13.16
N PHE A 105 7.18 5.56 13.40
CA PHE A 105 7.80 6.74 12.78
C PHE A 105 9.23 7.00 13.28
N ASN A 106 9.48 6.87 14.58
CA ASN A 106 10.83 7.01 15.17
C ASN A 106 11.82 5.95 14.64
N ASN A 107 11.31 4.78 14.29
CA ASN A 107 12.08 3.66 13.76
C ASN A 107 11.86 3.43 12.26
N ALA A 108 11.27 4.39 11.54
CA ALA A 108 10.98 4.19 10.12
C ALA A 108 12.28 3.95 9.36
N LYS A 109 12.32 2.89 8.56
CA LYS A 109 13.53 2.46 7.85
C LYS A 109 13.87 3.48 6.76
N LYS A 110 15.16 3.70 6.52
CA LYS A 110 15.60 4.29 5.25
C LYS A 110 15.29 3.31 4.13
N LEU A 111 14.81 3.78 2.98
CA LEU A 111 14.52 2.89 1.86
C LEU A 111 15.73 2.06 1.42
N SER A 112 16.95 2.59 1.58
CA SER A 112 18.19 1.86 1.28
C SER A 112 18.40 0.60 2.14
N ASP A 113 17.76 0.54 3.31
CA ASP A 113 17.98 -0.49 4.33
C ASP A 113 16.85 -1.53 4.32
N VAL A 114 15.86 -1.37 3.44
CA VAL A 114 14.72 -2.26 3.30
C VAL A 114 15.11 -3.49 2.48
N ASN A 115 14.87 -4.67 3.04
CA ASN A 115 14.89 -5.92 2.29
C ASN A 115 13.46 -6.24 1.79
N PRO A 116 13.19 -6.25 0.47
CA PRO A 116 11.85 -6.55 -0.05
C PRO A 116 11.37 -7.96 0.29
N ASP A 117 12.27 -8.91 0.59
CA ASP A 117 11.91 -10.29 0.93
C ASP A 117 11.22 -10.42 2.29
N ASP A 118 11.33 -9.40 3.15
CA ASP A 118 10.72 -9.39 4.49
C ASP A 118 9.21 -9.07 4.47
N TYR A 119 8.65 -8.76 3.29
CA TYR A 119 7.28 -8.25 3.14
C TYR A 119 6.51 -8.99 2.05
N ASP A 120 5.19 -9.03 2.18
CA ASP A 120 4.24 -9.56 1.21
C ASP A 120 3.60 -8.45 0.37
N ALA A 121 3.68 -7.20 0.86
CA ALA A 121 3.08 -6.03 0.22
C ALA A 121 3.90 -4.76 0.45
N ILE A 122 3.80 -3.83 -0.49
CA ILE A 122 4.25 -2.44 -0.37
C ILE A 122 3.07 -1.51 -0.59
N PHE A 123 2.91 -0.51 0.29
CA PHE A 123 1.86 0.50 0.21
C PHE A 123 2.46 1.90 0.20
N TYR A 124 2.18 2.66 -0.85
CA TYR A 124 2.58 4.06 -0.99
C TYR A 124 1.49 4.99 -0.48
N VAL A 125 1.78 5.64 0.65
CA VAL A 125 0.95 6.72 1.20
C VAL A 125 1.00 7.92 0.25
N GLY A 126 -0.14 8.57 0.02
CA GLY A 126 -0.21 9.73 -0.87
C GLY A 126 0.10 11.07 -0.18
N GLY A 127 -0.52 12.15 -0.67
CA GLY A 127 -0.08 13.54 -0.51
C GLY A 127 0.78 14.01 -1.69
N HIS A 128 0.98 15.32 -1.84
CA HIS A 128 1.75 15.82 -2.99
C HIS A 128 3.25 15.46 -2.91
N GLY A 129 3.81 15.26 -1.71
CA GLY A 129 5.22 14.93 -1.51
C GLY A 129 5.70 13.67 -2.27
N PRO A 130 4.98 12.53 -2.26
CA PRO A 130 5.27 11.36 -3.10
C PRO A 130 5.49 11.62 -4.59
N MET A 131 5.01 12.74 -5.14
CA MET A 131 5.25 13.11 -6.55
C MET A 131 6.61 13.78 -6.75
N ILE A 132 7.26 14.26 -5.68
CA ILE A 132 8.46 15.09 -5.75
C ILE A 132 9.73 14.24 -5.73
N ASP A 133 9.86 13.33 -4.76
CA ASP A 133 11.10 12.58 -4.53
C ASP A 133 11.05 11.14 -5.07
N LEU A 134 9.99 10.40 -4.77
CA LEU A 134 9.88 8.97 -5.07
C LEU A 134 9.92 8.61 -6.58
N PRO A 135 9.32 9.37 -7.52
CA PRO A 135 9.26 8.95 -8.92
C PRO A 135 10.63 8.99 -9.62
N VAL A 136 11.59 9.72 -9.04
CA VAL A 136 12.96 9.90 -9.55
C VAL A 136 14.02 9.26 -8.66
N ASP A 137 13.64 8.73 -7.49
CA ASP A 137 14.56 8.04 -6.58
C ASP A 137 14.88 6.63 -7.10
N PRO A 138 16.13 6.34 -7.50
CA PRO A 138 16.52 5.02 -8.00
C PRO A 138 16.38 3.91 -6.94
N ILE A 139 16.47 4.24 -5.64
CA ILE A 139 16.28 3.27 -4.56
C ILE A 139 14.81 2.86 -4.52
N ASN A 140 13.89 3.83 -4.51
CA ASN A 140 12.46 3.58 -4.58
C ASN A 140 12.09 2.74 -5.82
N ILE A 141 12.55 3.15 -7.01
CA ILE A 141 12.26 2.43 -8.27
C ILE A 141 12.73 0.98 -8.19
N LYS A 142 13.96 0.75 -7.69
CA LYS A 142 14.51 -0.59 -7.53
C LYS A 142 13.69 -1.43 -6.54
N LEU A 143 13.29 -0.84 -5.41
CA LEU A 143 12.49 -1.50 -4.40
C LEU A 143 11.12 -1.91 -4.95
N ALA A 144 10.38 -0.96 -5.55
CA ALA A 144 9.08 -1.23 -6.14
C ALA A 144 9.13 -2.26 -7.27
N ASN A 145 10.19 -2.24 -8.10
CA ASN A 145 10.43 -3.26 -9.10
C ASN A 145 10.55 -4.65 -8.46
N ALA A 146 11.28 -4.77 -7.35
CA ALA A 146 11.43 -6.05 -6.64
C ALA A 146 10.10 -6.59 -6.12
N PHE A 147 9.26 -5.74 -5.53
CA PHE A 147 7.90 -6.13 -5.10
C PHE A 147 7.05 -6.60 -6.28
N TYR A 148 6.92 -5.77 -7.31
CA TYR A 148 6.07 -6.05 -8.45
C TYR A 148 6.52 -7.31 -9.22
N GLN A 149 7.82 -7.44 -9.48
CA GLN A 149 8.37 -8.58 -10.24
C GLN A 149 8.32 -9.89 -9.45
N ALA A 150 8.31 -9.84 -8.12
CA ALA A 150 8.06 -10.99 -7.25
C ALA A 150 6.57 -11.36 -7.15
N GLY A 151 5.68 -10.58 -7.78
CA GLY A 151 4.23 -10.81 -7.74
C GLY A 151 3.58 -10.38 -6.42
N LYS A 152 4.29 -9.62 -5.58
CA LYS A 152 3.80 -9.08 -4.31
C LYS A 152 2.81 -7.96 -4.54
N LEU A 153 1.98 -7.66 -3.54
CA LEU A 153 1.03 -6.56 -3.66
C LEU A 153 1.79 -5.22 -3.75
N THR A 154 1.53 -4.48 -4.82
CA THR A 154 2.05 -3.13 -5.04
C THR A 154 0.89 -2.16 -5.01
N THR A 155 0.77 -1.40 -3.92
CA THR A 155 -0.45 -0.66 -3.62
C THR A 155 -0.18 0.81 -3.32
N ALA A 156 -1.15 1.68 -3.60
CA ALA A 156 -0.99 3.12 -3.43
C ALA A 156 -2.33 3.85 -3.35
N VAL A 157 -2.34 5.07 -2.81
CA VAL A 157 -3.55 5.92 -2.78
C VAL A 157 -3.23 7.35 -3.17
N CYS A 158 -4.20 8.06 -3.75
CA CYS A 158 -4.13 9.47 -4.08
C CYS A 158 -2.97 9.76 -5.04
N HIS A 159 -1.96 10.51 -4.61
CA HIS A 159 -0.73 10.77 -5.35
C HIS A 159 0.34 9.68 -5.20
N GLY A 160 0.16 8.73 -4.29
CA GLY A 160 1.03 7.57 -4.08
C GLY A 160 1.35 6.78 -5.36
N PRO A 161 0.41 6.58 -6.32
CA PRO A 161 0.73 5.96 -7.60
C PRO A 161 1.80 6.73 -8.41
N GLY A 162 2.02 8.00 -8.14
CA GLY A 162 3.12 8.77 -8.72
C GLY A 162 4.49 8.20 -8.37
N ALA A 163 4.65 7.68 -7.14
CA ALA A 163 5.87 7.00 -6.71
C ALA A 163 6.20 5.76 -7.57
N LEU A 164 5.21 5.24 -8.30
CA LEU A 164 5.33 4.07 -9.17
C LEU A 164 5.57 4.43 -10.64
N ALA A 165 5.66 5.71 -11.00
CA ALA A 165 5.75 6.16 -12.40
C ALA A 165 7.03 5.72 -13.14
N GLY A 166 8.09 5.37 -12.40
CA GLY A 166 9.34 4.82 -12.94
C GLY A 166 9.46 3.29 -12.85
N VAL A 167 8.42 2.60 -12.35
CA VAL A 167 8.47 1.17 -12.04
C VAL A 167 8.10 0.36 -13.27
N THR A 168 8.84 -0.72 -13.50
CA THR A 168 8.74 -1.56 -14.70
C THR A 168 8.69 -3.06 -14.37
N ASP A 169 8.03 -3.82 -15.22
CA ASP A 169 8.12 -5.27 -15.23
C ASP A 169 9.52 -5.77 -15.68
N ALA A 170 9.70 -7.10 -15.69
CA ALA A 170 10.96 -7.72 -16.09
C ALA A 170 11.34 -7.50 -17.58
N SER A 171 10.39 -7.04 -18.41
CA SER A 171 10.63 -6.67 -19.80
C SER A 171 10.98 -5.20 -19.99
N GLY A 172 10.95 -4.41 -18.92
CA GLY A 172 11.17 -2.96 -18.94
C GLY A 172 9.93 -2.15 -19.30
N LYS A 173 8.75 -2.77 -19.38
CA LYS A 173 7.47 -2.09 -19.63
C LYS A 173 6.95 -1.50 -18.32
N SER A 174 6.32 -0.32 -18.38
CA SER A 174 5.66 0.27 -17.20
C SER A 174 4.67 -0.71 -16.55
N ILE A 175 4.63 -0.75 -15.22
CA ILE A 175 3.66 -1.58 -14.50
C ILE A 175 2.20 -1.16 -14.72
N PHE A 176 1.99 0.07 -15.22
CA PHE A 176 0.66 0.59 -15.57
C PHE A 176 0.19 0.13 -16.94
N ASP A 177 1.09 -0.30 -17.82
CA ASP A 177 0.75 -0.51 -19.22
C ASP A 177 -0.31 -1.63 -19.41
N GLY A 178 -1.46 -1.25 -19.96
CA GLY A 178 -2.60 -2.13 -20.19
C GLY A 178 -3.46 -2.42 -18.95
N ARG A 179 -3.05 -1.94 -17.77
CA ARG A 179 -3.66 -2.19 -16.46
C ARG A 179 -4.72 -1.16 -16.11
N ASN A 180 -5.80 -1.59 -15.45
CA ASN A 180 -6.76 -0.67 -14.86
C ASN A 180 -6.19 -0.10 -13.56
N VAL A 181 -6.18 1.22 -13.44
CA VAL A 181 -5.62 1.92 -12.28
C VAL A 181 -6.38 3.22 -12.04
N THR A 182 -6.25 3.74 -10.82
CA THR A 182 -6.74 5.07 -10.44
C THR A 182 -5.66 5.80 -9.63
N GLY A 183 -5.94 7.02 -9.23
CA GLY A 183 -5.06 7.92 -8.48
C GLY A 183 -5.69 9.30 -8.46
N PHE A 184 -5.03 10.29 -7.88
CA PHE A 184 -5.59 11.64 -7.82
C PHE A 184 -5.83 12.18 -9.24
N SER A 185 -7.05 12.66 -9.49
CA SER A 185 -7.45 13.04 -10.84
C SER A 185 -6.98 14.43 -11.21
N ASN A 186 -6.87 14.69 -12.52
CA ASN A 186 -6.53 16.04 -13.00
C ASN A 186 -7.55 17.09 -12.55
N ALA A 187 -8.83 16.70 -12.48
CA ALA A 187 -9.91 17.60 -12.04
C ALA A 187 -9.74 17.96 -10.56
N GLU A 188 -9.45 16.99 -9.69
CA GLU A 188 -9.18 17.25 -8.28
C GLU A 188 -7.91 18.11 -8.10
N GLU A 189 -6.88 17.92 -8.94
CA GLU A 189 -5.66 18.74 -8.94
C GLU A 189 -5.92 20.21 -9.29
N GLU A 190 -6.78 20.46 -10.29
CA GLU A 190 -7.22 21.80 -10.66
C GLU A 190 -8.05 22.45 -9.53
N GLU A 191 -8.92 21.70 -8.87
CA GLU A 191 -9.74 22.16 -7.75
C GLU A 191 -8.88 22.62 -6.56
N VAL A 192 -7.79 21.90 -6.25
CA VAL A 192 -6.84 22.28 -5.19
C VAL A 192 -5.77 23.29 -5.63
N LYS A 193 -5.73 23.64 -6.93
CA LYS A 193 -4.81 24.62 -7.53
C LYS A 193 -3.32 24.30 -7.32
N MET A 194 -2.96 23.01 -7.38
CA MET A 194 -1.59 22.54 -7.17
C MET A 194 -0.91 22.01 -8.45
N VAL A 195 -1.53 22.20 -9.62
CA VAL A 195 -0.99 21.77 -10.93
C VAL A 195 0.47 22.20 -11.16
N GLU A 196 0.80 23.46 -10.87
CA GLU A 196 2.16 24.01 -11.04
C GLU A 196 3.13 23.60 -9.91
N ALA A 197 2.61 22.98 -8.85
CA ALA A 197 3.37 22.61 -7.65
C ALA A 197 3.97 21.19 -7.75
N ILE A 198 3.59 20.41 -8.76
CA ILE A 198 4.02 19.03 -8.98
C ILE A 198 4.71 18.85 -10.33
N PRO A 199 5.60 17.85 -10.50
CA PRO A 199 6.36 17.67 -11.73
C PRO A 199 5.54 17.15 -12.91
N PHE A 200 4.40 16.51 -12.64
CA PHE A 200 3.48 16.01 -13.65
C PHE A 200 2.09 15.79 -13.04
N LEU A 201 1.06 15.84 -13.88
CA LEU A 201 -0.29 15.43 -13.52
C LEU A 201 -0.39 13.90 -13.47
N LEU A 202 -0.83 13.34 -12.35
CA LEU A 202 -0.81 11.89 -12.14
C LEU A 202 -1.69 11.12 -13.12
N GLU A 203 -2.95 11.51 -13.29
CA GLU A 203 -3.87 10.88 -14.25
C GLU A 203 -3.31 10.93 -15.69
N THR A 204 -2.74 12.07 -16.10
CA THR A 204 -2.08 12.19 -17.42
C THR A 204 -0.90 11.23 -17.53
N ARG A 205 -0.02 11.22 -16.53
CA ARG A 205 1.19 10.41 -16.54
C ARG A 205 0.89 8.90 -16.60
N ILE A 206 -0.13 8.45 -15.86
CA ILE A 206 -0.58 7.06 -15.91
C ILE A 206 -1.03 6.69 -17.33
N LYS A 207 -1.80 7.55 -18.01
CA LYS A 207 -2.25 7.29 -19.39
C LYS A 207 -1.09 7.26 -20.39
N GLU A 208 -0.12 8.17 -20.25
CA GLU A 208 1.10 8.16 -21.08
C GLU A 208 1.90 6.87 -20.92
N LEU A 209 1.89 6.30 -19.72
CA LEU A 209 2.51 5.02 -19.39
C LEU A 209 1.68 3.79 -19.83
N GLY A 210 0.61 4.00 -20.60
CA GLY A 210 -0.26 2.93 -21.12
C GLY A 210 -1.36 2.47 -20.15
N GLY A 211 -1.52 3.14 -19.01
CA GLY A 211 -2.54 2.83 -18.02
C GLY A 211 -3.96 3.11 -18.48
N LYS A 212 -4.87 2.19 -18.18
CA LYS A 212 -6.32 2.37 -18.33
C LYS A 212 -6.86 3.08 -17.09
N TYR A 213 -6.58 4.38 -17.02
CA TYR A 213 -6.99 5.20 -15.89
C TYR A 213 -8.52 5.29 -15.78
N THR A 214 -9.05 5.06 -14.58
CA THR A 214 -10.47 5.22 -14.23
C THR A 214 -10.60 6.00 -12.93
N LYS A 215 -11.76 6.63 -12.71
CA LYS A 215 -12.05 7.44 -11.52
C LYS A 215 -13.54 7.42 -11.20
N ALA A 216 -13.91 7.81 -9.99
CA ALA A 216 -15.29 8.10 -9.62
C ALA A 216 -15.90 9.17 -10.54
N GLU A 217 -17.22 9.10 -10.72
CA GLU A 217 -17.99 10.10 -11.46
C GLU A 217 -17.91 11.49 -10.82
N LYS A 218 -17.78 11.55 -9.49
CA LYS A 218 -17.72 12.78 -8.71
C LYS A 218 -16.38 12.87 -7.96
N SER A 219 -15.68 13.99 -8.10
CA SER A 219 -14.47 14.33 -7.33
C SER A 219 -14.67 14.07 -5.83
N TRP A 220 -13.61 13.63 -5.15
CA TRP A 220 -13.59 13.34 -3.71
C TRP A 220 -14.44 12.16 -3.25
N SER A 221 -15.04 11.41 -4.19
CA SER A 221 -15.72 10.16 -3.86
C SER A 221 -14.69 9.03 -3.72
N SER A 222 -14.95 8.12 -2.79
CA SER A 222 -14.15 6.90 -2.64
C SER A 222 -14.19 6.06 -3.93
N TYR A 223 -13.02 5.70 -4.43
CA TYR A 223 -12.84 4.85 -5.60
C TYR A 223 -11.53 4.08 -5.50
N VAL A 224 -11.62 2.76 -5.69
CA VAL A 224 -10.50 1.82 -5.59
C VAL A 224 -10.54 0.90 -6.80
N VAL A 225 -9.36 0.67 -7.38
CA VAL A 225 -9.16 -0.28 -8.46
C VAL A 225 -8.20 -1.35 -8.00
N SER A 226 -8.57 -2.62 -8.17
CA SER A 226 -7.72 -3.78 -7.97
C SER A 226 -7.58 -4.53 -9.29
N ASP A 227 -6.35 -4.63 -9.80
CA ASP A 227 -6.05 -5.33 -11.06
C ASP A 227 -4.80 -6.21 -10.85
N GLY A 228 -5.02 -7.51 -10.67
CA GLY A 228 -3.97 -8.45 -10.26
C GLY A 228 -3.43 -8.12 -8.88
N HIS A 229 -2.10 -8.02 -8.75
CA HIS A 229 -1.44 -7.62 -7.51
C HIS A 229 -1.25 -6.10 -7.36
N VAL A 230 -1.89 -5.28 -8.19
CA VAL A 230 -1.84 -3.81 -8.08
C VAL A 230 -3.16 -3.29 -7.53
N ILE A 231 -3.11 -2.49 -6.46
CA ILE A 231 -4.28 -1.86 -5.84
C ILE A 231 -4.04 -0.36 -5.74
N THR A 232 -4.92 0.44 -6.35
CA THR A 232 -4.81 1.90 -6.32
C THR A 232 -6.10 2.54 -5.83
N GLY A 233 -6.00 3.57 -4.99
CA GLY A 233 -7.12 4.41 -4.58
C GLY A 233 -7.01 5.83 -5.10
N GLN A 234 -8.15 6.47 -5.41
CA GLN A 234 -8.19 7.76 -6.08
C GLN A 234 -7.74 8.95 -5.21
N ASN A 235 -8.21 9.07 -3.96
CA ASN A 235 -8.07 10.29 -3.16
C ASN A 235 -8.16 9.95 -1.66
N PRO A 236 -8.11 10.93 -0.72
CA PRO A 236 -8.19 10.63 0.72
C PRO A 236 -9.42 9.81 1.13
N ALA A 237 -10.57 10.00 0.47
CA ALA A 237 -11.79 9.24 0.77
C ALA A 237 -11.70 7.76 0.36
N SER A 238 -10.69 7.40 -0.45
CA SER A 238 -10.39 6.01 -0.81
C SER A 238 -9.52 5.29 0.23
N ALA A 239 -8.90 6.00 1.18
CA ALA A 239 -7.87 5.44 2.04
C ALA A 239 -8.32 4.18 2.81
N GLN A 240 -9.44 4.26 3.53
CA GLN A 240 -9.99 3.10 4.25
C GLN A 240 -10.27 1.91 3.29
N ALA A 241 -10.92 2.17 2.16
CA ALA A 241 -11.26 1.14 1.18
C ALA A 241 -10.01 0.50 0.53
N VAL A 242 -8.91 1.25 0.39
CA VAL A 242 -7.61 0.69 -0.01
C VAL A 242 -7.08 -0.26 1.05
N GLY A 243 -7.13 0.11 2.34
CA GLY A 243 -6.78 -0.77 3.44
C GLY A 243 -7.59 -2.07 3.45
N GLU A 244 -8.90 -1.99 3.20
CA GLU A 244 -9.80 -3.14 3.12
C GLU A 244 -9.47 -4.05 1.92
N ALA A 245 -9.16 -3.45 0.76
CA ALA A 245 -8.75 -4.18 -0.43
C ALA A 245 -7.41 -4.89 -0.25
N ILE A 246 -6.43 -4.23 0.41
CA ILE A 246 -5.15 -4.83 0.78
C ILE A 246 -5.36 -6.02 1.72
N LEU A 247 -6.12 -5.82 2.80
CA LEU A 247 -6.39 -6.88 3.77
C LEU A 247 -7.00 -8.11 3.10
N LYS A 248 -8.00 -7.89 2.24
CA LYS A 248 -8.66 -8.96 1.48
C LYS A 248 -7.69 -9.71 0.57
N ALA A 249 -6.71 -9.03 -0.01
CA ALA A 249 -5.73 -9.64 -0.92
C ALA A 249 -4.59 -10.36 -0.19
N LEU A 250 -4.34 -10.05 1.09
CA LEU A 250 -3.36 -10.72 1.95
C LEU A 250 -3.95 -11.89 2.75
N SER A 251 -5.27 -12.04 2.77
CA SER A 251 -6.00 -13.10 3.48
C SER A 251 -6.24 -14.32 2.60
#